data_AF-A0A8X6TIW0-F1
#
_entry.id   AF-A0A8X6TIW0-F1
#
_cell.length_a   1.000
_cell.length_b   1.000
_cell.length_c   1.000
_cell.angle_alpha   90.00
_cell.angle_beta   90.00
_cell.angle_gamma   90.00
#
_symmetry.space_group_name_H-M   'P 1'
#
loop_
_entity.id
_entity.type
_entity.pdbx_description
1 polymer ?
#
loop_
_entity_poly.entity_id
_entity_poly.type
_entity_poly.pdbx_seq_one_letter_code
_entity_poly.pdbx_strand_id
1 'polypeptide(L)'
;MLMIVVAWLLLGFCRPVVPAVLHEGTATNMTTVAPKSVREIEKEIESIITSVTKMLLPHFVRNSDLNISAPCMSTFIKIFMDLRKLKLPAIKLLDAMAKPPFGLFRGTFNLMGDYDECLEVTANKRGDIPKNKADEFYHGQYCTVEAELPPKLLQAMQDLGNGYANHTEFGKIGSIIKELPASNFAGNYFKFLIGICLPSTCTPEDLKQILKLVPIDFVPLDVRRCEDGRWKSVNLDQMVFLAVLALLAILVVFGTIVDGYQQLKSSKDERKNTLVQFFVAFSLYNNTKRLLRTEKNSGSEITCINGMYVLGTALVVIYHTYFLPFFTLFSSNGANLGTYLKDFEFTLIVTMGISIEAYFLFSGLLLVYPRFRRNQKNVQINVIKIIVRRYIRKQNKCLGCLNSPLATAAKQYIKSISTQVENEPCRWCK
;
A
#
# COMPACT_ATOMS: atom_id res chain seq x y z
N MET A 1 -13.51 -27.58 4.11
CA MET A 1 -12.99 -26.20 3.96
C MET A 1 -14.08 -25.16 3.91
N LEU A 2 -15.11 -25.29 3.04
CA LEU A 2 -16.31 -24.45 3.12
C LEU A 2 -16.92 -24.49 4.54
N MET A 3 -16.98 -25.67 5.17
CA MET A 3 -17.44 -25.83 6.55
C MET A 3 -16.56 -25.15 7.61
N ILE A 4 -15.25 -24.99 7.39
CA ILE A 4 -14.35 -24.34 8.37
C ILE A 4 -14.46 -22.82 8.20
N VAL A 5 -14.53 -22.32 6.96
CA VAL A 5 -14.75 -20.90 6.66
C VAL A 5 -16.16 -20.46 7.03
N VAL A 6 -17.17 -21.30 6.81
CA VAL A 6 -18.56 -21.07 7.23
C VAL A 6 -18.68 -21.19 8.75
N ALA A 7 -17.99 -22.13 9.40
CA ALA A 7 -17.90 -22.15 10.86
C ALA A 7 -17.18 -20.90 11.38
N TRP A 8 -16.15 -20.40 10.71
CA TRP A 8 -15.45 -19.16 11.07
C TRP A 8 -16.35 -17.91 10.90
N LEU A 9 -17.11 -17.84 9.80
CA LEU A 9 -18.08 -16.78 9.57
C LEU A 9 -19.21 -16.85 10.60
N LEU A 10 -19.78 -18.04 10.86
CA LEU A 10 -20.84 -18.23 11.86
C LEU A 10 -20.34 -17.98 13.29
N LEU A 11 -19.11 -18.37 13.64
CA LEU A 11 -18.50 -18.07 14.95
C LEU A 11 -18.11 -16.60 15.08
N GLY A 12 -17.75 -15.93 13.99
CA GLY A 12 -17.51 -14.49 13.92
C GLY A 12 -18.80 -13.67 14.11
N PHE A 13 -19.92 -14.13 13.55
CA PHE A 13 -21.26 -13.55 13.77
C PHE A 13 -21.86 -13.89 15.14
N CYS A 14 -21.45 -15.00 15.76
CA CYS A 14 -21.90 -15.43 17.09
C CYS A 14 -21.03 -14.92 18.25
N ARG A 15 -19.97 -14.12 18.00
CA ARG A 15 -19.35 -13.41 19.11
C ARG A 15 -20.37 -12.41 19.63
N PRO A 16 -20.82 -12.51 20.90
CA PRO A 16 -21.62 -11.44 21.48
C PRO A 16 -20.74 -10.21 21.39
N VAL A 17 -21.20 -9.20 20.65
CA VAL A 17 -20.77 -7.82 20.88
C VAL A 17 -21.08 -7.61 22.35
N VAL A 18 -20.09 -7.73 23.22
CA VAL A 18 -20.24 -7.34 24.61
C VAL A 18 -20.58 -5.85 24.49
N PRO A 19 -21.83 -5.42 24.77
CA PRO A 19 -22.09 -4.00 24.83
C PRO A 19 -21.09 -3.48 25.85
N ALA A 20 -20.31 -2.48 25.48
CA ALA A 20 -19.54 -1.74 26.46
C ALA A 20 -20.53 -1.36 27.55
N VAL A 21 -20.40 -1.99 28.72
CA VAL A 21 -21.19 -1.61 29.89
C VAL A 21 -20.71 -0.21 30.20
N LEU A 22 -21.45 0.79 29.70
CA LEU A 22 -21.39 2.12 30.25
C LEU A 22 -21.85 1.94 31.69
N HIS A 23 -20.91 1.93 32.61
CA HIS A 23 -21.24 2.33 33.95
C HIS A 23 -21.87 3.71 33.81
N GLU A 24 -23.16 3.82 34.10
CA GLU A 24 -23.79 5.09 34.48
C GLU A 24 -23.04 5.56 35.72
N GLY A 25 -21.91 6.24 35.47
CA GLY A 25 -21.31 7.13 36.43
C GLY A 25 -22.37 8.15 36.74
N THR A 26 -22.87 8.11 37.97
CA THR A 26 -23.56 9.20 38.65
C THR A 26 -23.10 10.53 38.08
N ALA A 27 -24.04 11.27 37.49
CA ALA A 27 -23.81 12.59 36.92
C ALA A 27 -22.97 13.43 37.90
N THR A 28 -21.66 13.49 37.64
CA THR A 28 -20.75 14.37 38.33
C THR A 28 -21.17 15.77 37.92
N ASN A 29 -21.57 16.57 38.91
CA ASN A 29 -21.83 18.00 38.85
C ASN A 29 -21.24 18.61 37.57
N MET A 30 -22.07 18.69 36.52
CA MET A 30 -21.74 19.55 35.38
C MET A 30 -21.51 20.91 36.01
N THR A 31 -20.28 21.43 35.88
CA THR A 31 -20.01 22.82 36.18
C THR A 31 -21.03 23.61 35.37
N THR A 32 -22.02 24.19 36.05
CA THR A 32 -23.06 24.99 35.42
C THR A 32 -22.39 26.29 34.97
N VAL A 33 -21.67 26.23 33.86
CA VAL A 33 -21.19 27.42 33.16
C VAL A 33 -22.46 28.13 32.71
N ALA A 34 -22.71 29.33 33.25
CA ALA A 34 -23.84 30.14 32.83
C ALA A 34 -23.80 30.27 31.30
N PRO A 35 -24.94 30.09 30.60
CA PRO A 35 -24.96 30.14 29.15
C PRO A 35 -24.51 31.53 28.68
N LYS A 36 -23.31 31.60 28.11
CA LYS A 36 -22.78 32.83 27.51
C LYS A 36 -23.56 33.14 26.23
N SER A 37 -23.70 34.42 25.91
CA SER A 37 -24.24 34.81 24.61
C SER A 37 -23.25 34.43 23.49
N VAL A 38 -23.77 34.19 22.28
CA VAL A 38 -22.94 33.85 21.11
C VAL A 38 -21.84 34.90 20.86
N ARG A 39 -22.14 36.18 21.12
CA ARG A 39 -21.18 37.29 20.97
C ARG A 39 -20.06 37.27 22.01
N GLU A 40 -20.33 36.80 23.23
CA GLU A 40 -19.30 36.65 24.26
C GLU A 40 -18.37 35.47 23.91
N ILE A 41 -18.93 34.38 23.40
CA ILE A 41 -18.16 33.23 22.91
C ILE A 41 -17.27 33.65 21.73
N GLU A 42 -17.82 34.40 20.78
CA GLU A 42 -17.08 34.94 19.63
C GLU A 42 -15.87 35.76 20.09
N LYS A 43 -16.07 36.70 21.03
CA LYS A 43 -14.97 37.50 21.60
C LYS A 43 -13.92 36.68 22.34
N GLU A 44 -14.33 35.62 23.04
CA GLU A 44 -13.39 34.71 23.71
C GLU A 44 -12.53 33.96 22.70
N ILE A 45 -13.15 33.44 21.64
CA ILE A 45 -12.42 32.76 20.57
C ILE A 45 -11.48 33.73 19.86
N GLU A 46 -11.93 34.94 19.52
CA GLU A 46 -11.09 35.98 18.91
C GLU A 46 -9.88 36.33 19.80
N SER A 47 -10.07 36.40 21.13
CA SER A 47 -9.01 36.65 22.11
C SER A 47 -7.98 35.51 22.15
N ILE A 48 -8.45 34.26 22.13
CA ILE A 48 -7.58 33.07 22.09
C ILE A 48 -6.76 33.06 20.79
N ILE A 49 -7.41 33.23 19.63
CA ILE A 49 -6.73 33.26 18.34
C ILE A 49 -5.71 34.40 18.29
N THR A 50 -6.06 35.59 18.80
CA THR A 50 -5.15 36.73 18.84
C THR A 50 -3.92 36.44 19.71
N SER A 51 -4.10 35.77 20.85
CA SER A 51 -3.00 35.40 21.75
C SER A 51 -2.05 34.39 21.11
N VAL A 52 -2.59 33.33 20.50
CA VAL A 52 -1.81 32.33 19.75
C VAL A 52 -1.10 32.98 18.56
N THR A 53 -1.79 33.87 17.83
CA THR A 53 -1.20 34.60 16.69
C THR A 53 -0.03 35.48 17.14
N LYS A 54 -0.17 36.22 18.24
CA LYS A 54 0.93 37.05 18.80
C LYS A 54 2.14 36.22 19.21
N MET A 55 1.93 34.96 19.61
CA MET A 55 3.01 34.04 19.97
C MET A 55 3.72 33.45 18.73
N LEU A 56 2.96 33.02 17.71
CA LEU A 56 3.50 32.31 16.55
C LEU A 56 4.01 33.22 15.43
N LEU A 57 3.32 34.36 15.19
CA LEU A 57 3.62 35.25 14.07
C LEU A 57 5.06 35.79 14.06
N PRO A 58 5.67 36.19 15.20
CA PRO A 58 7.06 36.62 15.22
C PRO A 58 8.04 35.52 14.80
N HIS A 59 7.75 34.25 15.10
CA HIS A 59 8.63 33.14 14.72
C HIS A 59 8.57 32.86 13.21
N PHE A 60 7.39 33.07 12.61
CA PHE A 60 7.19 32.91 11.17
C PHE A 60 7.74 34.10 10.35
N VAL A 61 7.66 35.33 10.88
CA VAL A 61 8.08 36.55 10.16
C VAL A 61 9.54 36.92 10.41
N ARG A 62 10.11 36.61 11.57
CA ARG A 62 11.46 37.05 11.97
C ARG A 62 12.58 36.15 11.44
N ASN A 63 12.26 34.96 10.93
CA ASN A 63 13.23 34.09 10.29
C ASN A 63 13.46 34.56 8.85
N SER A 64 14.32 35.55 8.70
CA SER A 64 14.79 36.09 7.41
C SER A 64 15.51 35.07 6.52
N ASP A 65 15.85 33.90 7.06
CA ASP A 65 16.51 32.80 6.35
C ASP A 65 15.53 31.86 5.62
N LEU A 66 14.22 32.13 5.74
CA LEU A 66 13.18 31.40 5.01
C LEU A 66 13.03 31.96 3.59
N ASN A 67 13.55 31.23 2.61
CA ASN A 67 13.29 31.42 1.20
C ASN A 67 11.95 30.79 0.77
N ILE A 68 10.86 31.15 1.43
CA ILE A 68 9.49 30.74 1.08
C ILE A 68 9.00 31.58 -0.11
N SER A 69 8.25 30.96 -1.03
CA SER A 69 7.67 31.67 -2.16
C SER A 69 6.73 32.80 -1.71
N ALA A 70 6.87 33.97 -2.35
CA ALA A 70 6.00 35.13 -2.09
C ALA A 70 4.48 34.83 -2.13
N PRO A 71 3.94 34.02 -3.08
CA PRO A 71 2.53 33.67 -3.08
C PRO A 71 2.13 32.82 -1.85
N CYS A 72 2.96 31.85 -1.44
CA CYS A 72 2.71 31.04 -0.25
C CYS A 72 2.66 31.90 1.01
N MET A 73 3.64 32.78 1.19
CA MET A 73 3.71 33.70 2.34
C MET A 73 2.49 34.63 2.41
N SER A 74 2.09 35.21 1.28
CA SER A 74 0.92 36.09 1.19
C SER A 74 -0.37 35.35 1.56
N THR A 75 -0.55 34.12 1.07
CA THR A 75 -1.71 33.29 1.41
C THR A 75 -1.72 32.89 2.89
N PHE A 76 -0.58 32.56 3.48
CA PHE A 76 -0.50 32.30 4.93
C PHE A 76 -0.90 33.52 5.76
N ILE A 77 -0.40 34.71 5.43
CA ILE A 77 -0.80 35.96 6.10
C ILE A 77 -2.32 36.18 5.99
N LYS A 78 -2.89 35.89 4.82
CA LYS A 78 -4.35 35.95 4.59
C LYS A 78 -5.10 34.93 5.45
N ILE A 79 -4.67 33.68 5.49
CA ILE A 79 -5.24 32.63 6.36
C ILE A 79 -5.21 33.07 7.83
N PHE A 80 -4.10 33.64 8.32
CA PHE A 80 -4.01 34.16 9.68
C PHE A 80 -4.99 35.32 9.96
N MET A 81 -5.24 36.19 8.97
CA MET A 81 -6.25 37.24 9.11
C MET A 81 -7.67 36.68 9.09
N ASP A 82 -7.90 35.64 8.28
CA ASP A 82 -9.21 35.00 8.13
C ASP A 82 -9.57 34.12 9.34
N LEU A 83 -8.58 33.47 9.96
CA LEU A 83 -8.73 32.80 11.26
C LEU A 83 -9.17 33.78 12.35
N ARG A 84 -8.56 34.97 12.43
CA ARG A 84 -8.96 36.02 13.38
C ARG A 84 -10.39 36.51 13.17
N LYS A 85 -10.93 36.37 11.96
CA LYS A 85 -12.31 36.72 11.60
C LYS A 85 -13.25 35.52 11.60
N LEU A 86 -12.80 34.38 12.14
CA LEU A 86 -13.56 33.13 12.21
C LEU A 86 -14.13 32.66 10.87
N LYS A 87 -13.35 32.86 9.80
CA LYS A 87 -13.76 32.44 8.46
C LYS A 87 -13.62 30.92 8.31
N LEU A 88 -14.70 30.30 7.83
CA LEU A 88 -14.82 28.85 7.73
C LEU A 88 -13.71 28.17 6.91
N PRO A 89 -13.30 28.65 5.71
CA PRO A 89 -12.25 27.99 4.94
C PRO A 89 -10.90 27.92 5.67
N ALA A 90 -10.57 28.96 6.45
CA ALA A 90 -9.33 29.01 7.21
C ALA A 90 -9.38 28.05 8.42
N ILE A 91 -10.55 27.93 9.08
CA ILE A 91 -10.78 26.98 10.17
C ILE A 91 -10.68 25.55 9.64
N LYS A 92 -11.37 25.22 8.55
CA LYS A 92 -11.30 23.89 7.91
C LYS A 92 -9.88 23.51 7.50
N LEU A 93 -9.12 24.45 6.94
CA LEU A 93 -7.72 24.21 6.59
C LEU A 93 -6.89 23.77 7.80
N LEU A 94 -7.07 24.43 8.95
CA LEU A 94 -6.37 24.11 10.19
C LEU A 94 -6.89 22.81 10.83
N ASP A 95 -8.20 22.56 10.75
CA ASP A 95 -8.82 21.35 11.29
C ASP A 95 -8.37 20.09 10.55
N ALA A 96 -8.23 20.18 9.23
CA ALA A 96 -7.77 19.08 8.39
C ALA A 96 -6.30 18.69 8.61
N MET A 97 -5.48 19.56 9.23
CA MET A 97 -4.08 19.24 9.53
C MET A 97 -3.96 18.14 10.60
N ALA A 98 -2.87 17.37 10.54
CA ALA A 98 -2.53 16.39 11.54
C ALA A 98 -2.45 17.00 12.95
N LYS A 99 -3.14 16.36 13.90
CA LYS A 99 -3.12 16.68 15.32
C LYS A 99 -2.40 15.57 16.09
N PRO A 100 -1.68 15.87 17.19
CA PRO A 100 -1.05 14.85 18.02
C PRO A 100 -2.07 13.78 18.47
N PRO A 101 -1.87 12.49 18.16
CA PRO A 101 -2.81 11.44 18.52
C PRO A 101 -2.62 11.06 19.99
N PHE A 102 -3.69 10.53 20.57
CA PHE A 102 -3.59 9.85 21.85
C PHE A 102 -2.86 8.52 21.69
N GLY A 103 -2.10 8.12 22.72
CA GLY A 103 -1.39 6.84 22.70
C GLY A 103 -0.08 6.86 21.91
N LEU A 104 0.63 7.99 21.83
CA LEU A 104 1.97 8.05 21.24
C LEU A 104 2.91 6.97 21.85
N PHE A 105 2.95 6.86 23.17
CA PHE A 105 3.72 5.81 23.87
C PHE A 105 3.10 4.42 23.77
N ARG A 106 1.84 4.32 23.33
CA ARG A 106 1.23 3.04 22.96
C ARG A 106 1.57 2.66 21.53
N GLY A 107 2.31 3.46 20.77
CA GLY A 107 2.67 3.18 19.40
C GLY A 107 1.70 3.73 18.36
N THR A 108 0.93 4.78 18.69
CA THR A 108 0.16 5.53 17.70
C THR A 108 1.03 6.61 17.06
N PHE A 109 1.59 6.27 15.90
CA PHE A 109 2.70 7.01 15.29
C PHE A 109 2.36 7.68 13.95
N ASN A 110 1.27 7.28 13.32
CA ASN A 110 0.77 7.90 12.10
C ASN A 110 -0.22 9.02 12.46
N LEU A 111 0.10 10.24 12.03
CA LEU A 111 -0.70 11.45 12.21
C LEU A 111 -1.19 11.92 10.84
N MET A 112 -2.22 11.30 10.27
CA MET A 112 -2.62 11.63 8.89
C MET A 112 -3.50 12.89 8.78
N GLY A 113 -4.15 13.36 9.85
CA GLY A 113 -5.16 14.44 9.69
C GLY A 113 -6.34 13.98 8.83
N ASP A 114 -7.11 14.93 8.31
CA ASP A 114 -8.25 14.65 7.42
C ASP A 114 -7.87 14.98 5.97
N TYR A 115 -7.67 13.93 5.17
CA TYR A 115 -7.28 14.04 3.78
C TYR A 115 -8.37 14.69 2.92
N ASP A 116 -9.60 14.22 3.04
CA ASP A 116 -10.71 14.65 2.19
C ASP A 116 -11.12 16.08 2.55
N GLU A 117 -11.20 16.40 3.86
CA GLU A 117 -11.49 17.77 4.29
C GLU A 117 -10.45 18.76 3.77
N CYS A 118 -9.16 18.40 3.80
CA CYS A 118 -8.10 19.26 3.28
C CYS A 118 -8.32 19.60 1.79
N LEU A 119 -8.63 18.60 0.96
CA LEU A 119 -8.82 18.80 -0.48
C LEU A 119 -10.09 19.59 -0.82
N GLU A 120 -11.11 19.53 0.04
CA GLU A 120 -12.36 20.27 -0.15
C GLU A 120 -12.24 21.76 0.23
N VAL A 121 -11.18 22.17 0.95
CA VAL A 121 -10.98 23.58 1.32
C VAL A 121 -10.80 24.42 0.06
N THR A 122 -11.66 25.43 -0.09
CA THR A 122 -11.57 26.45 -1.14
C THR A 122 -11.91 27.82 -0.57
N ALA A 123 -11.17 28.85 -0.96
CA ALA A 123 -11.38 30.21 -0.47
C ALA A 123 -11.17 31.23 -1.59
N ASN A 124 -12.02 32.27 -1.62
CA ASN A 124 -11.84 33.44 -2.47
C ASN A 124 -10.98 34.52 -1.79
N LYS A 125 -10.74 35.64 -2.51
CA LYS A 125 -9.97 36.77 -1.97
C LYS A 125 -10.59 37.40 -0.71
N ARG A 126 -11.89 37.22 -0.48
CA ARG A 126 -12.60 37.72 0.71
C ARG A 126 -12.45 36.79 1.92
N GLY A 127 -12.01 35.54 1.71
CA GLY A 127 -11.94 34.50 2.75
C GLY A 127 -13.24 33.70 2.90
N ASP A 128 -14.14 33.80 1.92
CA ASP A 128 -15.41 33.07 1.88
C ASP A 128 -15.32 31.92 0.85
N ILE A 129 -16.26 30.97 0.93
CA ILE A 129 -16.35 29.87 -0.03
C ILE A 129 -16.66 30.45 -1.43
N PRO A 130 -15.84 30.17 -2.45
CA PRO A 130 -16.05 30.71 -3.79
C PRO A 130 -17.33 30.14 -4.41
N LYS A 131 -18.11 30.99 -5.07
CA LYS A 131 -19.30 30.54 -5.83
C LYS A 131 -18.93 29.89 -7.16
N ASN A 132 -17.81 30.33 -7.76
CA ASN A 132 -17.31 29.89 -9.06
C ASN A 132 -15.80 29.63 -8.96
N LYS A 133 -15.29 28.70 -9.77
CA LYS A 133 -13.85 28.40 -9.84
C LYS A 133 -12.97 29.61 -10.20
N ALA A 134 -13.49 30.58 -10.95
CA ALA A 134 -12.77 31.79 -11.32
C ALA A 134 -12.57 32.79 -10.15
N ASP A 135 -13.35 32.67 -9.08
CA ASP A 135 -13.22 33.51 -7.86
C ASP A 135 -12.31 32.85 -6.81
N GLU A 136 -11.77 31.67 -7.10
CA GLU A 136 -10.89 30.96 -6.18
C GLU A 136 -9.54 31.68 -6.05
N PHE A 137 -9.13 31.92 -4.82
CA PHE A 137 -7.84 32.49 -4.47
C PHE A 137 -6.84 31.40 -4.06
N TYR A 138 -7.27 30.44 -3.24
CA TYR A 138 -6.53 29.22 -2.94
C TYR A 138 -7.48 28.05 -2.68
N HIS A 139 -6.96 26.84 -2.81
CA HIS A 139 -7.59 25.61 -2.32
C HIS A 139 -6.61 24.83 -1.44
N GLY A 140 -7.09 23.83 -0.71
CA GLY A 140 -6.22 23.00 0.11
C GLY A 140 -5.44 21.97 -0.70
N GLN A 141 -4.23 21.68 -0.24
CA GLN A 141 -3.30 20.71 -0.76
C GLN A 141 -2.81 19.87 0.42
N TYR A 142 -3.06 18.57 0.36
CA TYR A 142 -2.62 17.62 1.37
C TYR A 142 -1.21 17.12 1.06
N CYS A 143 -0.30 17.28 2.01
CA CYS A 143 1.08 16.82 1.91
C CYS A 143 1.39 15.77 2.98
N THR A 144 1.95 14.63 2.58
CA THR A 144 2.47 13.62 3.50
C THR A 144 3.96 13.89 3.76
N VAL A 145 4.29 14.17 5.02
CA VAL A 145 5.65 14.29 5.53
C VAL A 145 6.02 12.99 6.25
N GLU A 146 7.20 12.48 5.95
CA GLU A 146 7.78 11.33 6.61
C GLU A 146 8.85 11.80 7.58
N ALA A 147 8.71 11.41 8.84
CA ALA A 147 9.71 11.59 9.87
C ALA A 147 10.34 10.23 10.19
N GLU A 148 11.67 10.16 10.16
CA GLU A 148 12.41 8.95 10.55
C GLU A 148 13.10 9.14 11.91
N LEU A 149 13.27 8.05 12.65
CA LEU A 149 14.09 8.10 13.86
C LEU A 149 15.55 8.41 13.50
N PRO A 150 16.23 9.32 14.21
CA PRO A 150 17.65 9.54 13.99
C PRO A 150 18.43 8.23 14.11
N PRO A 151 19.40 7.98 13.22
CA PRO A 151 20.07 6.68 13.11
C PRO A 151 20.78 6.26 14.39
N LYS A 152 21.34 7.21 15.15
CA LYS A 152 21.97 6.94 16.44
C LYS A 152 20.97 6.51 17.52
N LEU A 153 19.78 7.11 17.53
CA LEU A 153 18.71 6.75 18.46
C LEU A 153 18.13 5.38 18.08
N LEU A 154 17.98 5.13 16.79
CA LEU A 154 17.54 3.85 16.25
C LEU A 154 18.52 2.72 16.61
N GLN A 155 19.83 2.95 16.49
CA GLN A 155 20.85 2.00 16.91
C GLN A 155 20.80 1.75 18.42
N ALA A 156 20.69 2.81 19.23
CA ALA A 156 20.53 2.70 20.68
C ALA A 156 19.30 1.85 21.08
N MET A 157 18.18 2.01 20.37
CA MET A 157 16.97 1.21 20.57
C MET A 157 17.19 -0.28 20.24
N GLN A 158 17.90 -0.56 19.14
CA GLN A 158 18.24 -1.92 18.72
C GLN A 158 19.18 -2.59 19.72
N ASP A 159 20.20 -1.87 20.19
CA ASP A 159 21.15 -2.36 21.19
C ASP A 159 20.44 -2.68 22.52
N LEU A 160 19.49 -1.85 22.94
CA LEU A 160 18.65 -2.10 24.11
C LEU A 160 17.76 -3.34 23.94
N GLY A 161 17.10 -3.50 22.79
CA GLY A 161 16.22 -4.65 22.55
C GLY A 161 16.94 -5.98 22.36
N ASN A 162 18.15 -5.94 21.82
CA ASN A 162 19.01 -7.13 21.69
C ASN A 162 19.76 -7.48 22.99
N GLY A 163 19.64 -6.65 24.03
CA GLY A 163 20.31 -6.83 25.32
C GLY A 163 21.81 -6.49 25.32
N TYR A 164 22.29 -5.74 24.33
CA TYR A 164 23.68 -5.26 24.24
C TYR A 164 23.94 -3.99 25.05
N ALA A 165 22.90 -3.23 25.40
CA ALA A 165 22.97 -2.01 26.20
C ALA A 165 21.89 -1.99 27.27
N ASN A 166 22.13 -1.29 28.38
CA ASN A 166 21.13 -1.12 29.44
C ASN A 166 20.49 0.27 29.37
N HIS A 167 19.19 0.37 29.65
CA HIS A 167 18.45 1.63 29.61
C HIS A 167 19.08 2.75 30.45
N THR A 168 19.82 2.42 31.50
CA THR A 168 20.55 3.37 32.35
C THR A 168 21.67 4.12 31.63
N GLU A 169 22.21 3.57 30.54
CA GLU A 169 23.29 4.17 29.74
C GLU A 169 22.79 5.35 28.88
N PHE A 170 21.48 5.43 28.64
CA PHE A 170 20.84 6.50 27.85
C PHE A 170 20.30 7.65 28.72
N GLY A 171 20.71 7.73 29.98
CA GLY A 171 20.31 8.77 30.92
C GLY A 171 18.78 8.84 31.11
N LYS A 172 18.23 10.07 31.22
CA LYS A 172 16.79 10.28 31.47
C LYS A 172 15.88 9.80 30.33
N ILE A 173 16.41 9.65 29.12
CA ILE A 173 15.63 9.23 27.94
C ILE A 173 15.56 7.71 27.87
N GLY A 174 16.47 6.98 28.52
CA GLY A 174 16.48 5.52 28.52
C GLY A 174 15.21 4.88 29.10
N SER A 175 14.60 5.49 30.12
CA SER A 175 13.30 5.05 30.64
C SER A 175 12.17 5.26 29.62
N ILE A 176 12.22 6.32 28.83
CA ILE A 176 11.24 6.61 27.77
C ILE A 176 11.43 5.63 26.60
N ILE A 177 12.68 5.37 26.22
CA ILE A 177 13.03 4.45 25.13
C ILE A 177 12.59 3.02 25.44
N LYS A 178 12.73 2.59 26.70
CA LYS A 178 12.30 1.26 27.15
C LYS A 178 10.79 1.03 26.97
N GLU A 179 9.98 2.08 27.11
CA GLU A 179 8.53 2.01 26.95
C GLU A 179 8.09 2.07 25.47
N LEU A 180 9.01 2.39 24.55
CA LEU A 180 8.70 2.39 23.12
C LEU A 180 8.71 0.95 22.58
N PRO A 181 7.61 0.48 21.97
CA PRO A 181 7.51 -0.90 21.45
C PRO A 181 8.50 -1.21 20.32
N ALA A 182 9.16 -0.18 19.77
CA ALA A 182 10.15 -0.28 18.71
C ALA A 182 11.50 -0.88 19.15
N SER A 183 11.78 -1.03 20.46
CA SER A 183 13.07 -1.57 20.92
C SER A 183 13.31 -3.00 20.43
N ASN A 184 12.26 -3.83 20.33
CA ASN A 184 12.42 -5.27 20.09
C ASN A 184 12.07 -5.72 18.67
N PHE A 185 11.52 -4.84 17.83
CA PHE A 185 11.08 -5.22 16.49
C PHE A 185 11.35 -4.08 15.48
N ALA A 186 12.46 -4.25 14.76
CA ALA A 186 12.78 -3.62 13.49
C ALA A 186 12.43 -2.11 13.37
N GLY A 187 13.16 -1.28 14.13
CA GLY A 187 13.04 0.19 14.07
C GLY A 187 13.22 0.80 12.66
N ASN A 188 13.81 0.09 11.70
CA ASN A 188 13.91 0.53 10.29
C ASN A 188 12.54 0.62 9.56
N TYR A 189 11.49 -0.04 10.07
CA TYR A 189 10.16 0.00 9.49
C TYR A 189 9.25 1.07 10.12
N PHE A 190 9.68 1.67 11.23
CA PHE A 190 8.92 2.73 11.90
C PHE A 190 9.22 4.08 11.27
N LYS A 191 8.40 4.45 10.28
CA LYS A 191 8.33 5.78 9.69
C LYS A 191 7.09 6.48 10.25
N PHE A 192 7.24 7.67 10.81
CA PHE A 192 6.09 8.47 11.24
C PHE A 192 5.57 9.23 10.04
N LEU A 193 4.31 9.01 9.68
CA LEU A 193 3.65 9.75 8.60
C LEU A 193 2.82 10.89 9.20
N ILE A 194 3.06 12.11 8.73
CA ILE A 194 2.39 13.34 9.17
C ILE A 194 1.68 13.96 7.96
N GLY A 195 0.37 14.10 8.03
CA GLY A 195 -0.45 14.79 7.04
C GLY A 195 -0.56 16.28 7.33
N ILE A 196 -0.05 17.11 6.43
CA ILE A 196 -0.07 18.57 6.57
C ILE A 196 -0.95 19.14 5.45
N CYS A 197 -1.99 19.88 5.84
CA CYS A 197 -2.80 20.64 4.90
C CYS A 197 -2.20 22.03 4.67
N LEU A 198 -1.93 22.36 3.40
CA LEU A 198 -1.36 23.64 2.97
C LEU A 198 -2.27 24.28 1.91
N PRO A 199 -2.19 25.60 1.69
CA PRO A 199 -2.81 26.18 0.52
C PRO A 199 -2.05 25.80 -0.75
N SER A 200 -2.77 25.67 -1.86
CA SER A 200 -2.28 25.34 -3.21
C SER A 200 -1.25 26.30 -3.78
N THR A 201 -1.10 27.48 -3.15
CA THR A 201 -0.08 28.48 -3.51
C THR A 201 1.31 28.12 -2.99
N CYS A 202 1.44 27.13 -2.12
CA CYS A 202 2.72 26.66 -1.58
C CYS A 202 3.25 25.48 -2.38
N THR A 203 4.57 25.40 -2.52
CA THR A 203 5.23 24.26 -3.16
C THR A 203 5.78 23.25 -2.13
N PRO A 204 6.12 22.03 -2.53
CA PRO A 204 6.79 21.07 -1.64
C PRO A 204 8.10 21.62 -1.05
N GLU A 205 8.80 22.49 -1.78
CA GLU A 205 10.02 23.17 -1.32
C GLU A 205 9.71 24.20 -0.22
N ASP A 206 8.59 24.94 -0.34
CA ASP A 206 8.12 25.84 0.71
C ASP A 206 7.85 25.06 2.00
N LEU A 207 7.20 23.90 1.89
CA LEU A 207 6.96 23.02 3.05
C LEU A 207 8.27 22.56 3.68
N LYS A 208 9.27 22.15 2.89
CA LYS A 208 10.59 21.76 3.42
C LYS A 208 11.24 22.89 4.22
N GLN A 209 11.02 24.14 3.84
CA GLN A 209 11.54 25.28 4.59
C GLN A 209 10.72 25.58 5.85
N ILE A 210 9.39 25.47 5.78
CA ILE A 210 8.51 25.60 6.93
C ILE A 210 8.85 24.56 8.01
N LEU A 211 9.16 23.31 7.60
CA LEU A 211 9.53 22.25 8.54
C LEU A 211 10.83 22.54 9.31
N LYS A 212 11.75 23.32 8.75
CA LYS A 212 12.97 23.76 9.46
C LYS A 212 12.70 24.71 10.62
N LEU A 213 11.50 25.29 10.70
CA LEU A 213 11.11 26.18 11.79
C LEU A 213 10.77 25.44 13.08
N VAL A 214 10.44 24.16 12.97
CA VAL A 214 10.14 23.35 14.14
C VAL A 214 11.50 22.95 14.74
N PRO A 215 11.80 23.29 16.00
CA PRO A 215 13.11 23.06 16.63
C PRO A 215 13.32 21.57 16.95
N ILE A 216 13.40 20.75 15.91
CA ILE A 216 13.53 19.29 15.93
C ILE A 216 14.62 18.90 14.92
N ASP A 217 15.82 19.47 15.07
CA ASP A 217 16.97 19.20 14.18
C ASP A 217 17.42 17.74 14.22
N PHE A 218 16.99 16.97 15.23
CA PHE A 218 17.35 15.57 15.40
C PHE A 218 16.48 14.60 14.57
N VAL A 219 15.36 15.04 14.01
CA VAL A 219 14.48 14.17 13.21
C VAL A 219 14.60 14.54 11.73
N PRO A 220 15.14 13.67 10.87
CA PRO A 220 15.08 13.90 9.43
C PRO A 220 13.61 13.88 8.96
N LEU A 221 13.22 14.97 8.29
CA LEU A 221 11.89 15.16 7.71
C LEU A 221 12.00 15.19 6.18
N ASP A 222 11.21 14.36 5.50
CA ASP A 222 11.11 14.38 4.04
C ASP A 222 9.66 14.52 3.57
N VAL A 223 9.46 15.25 2.48
CA VAL A 223 8.12 15.45 1.89
C VAL A 223 7.93 14.39 0.82
N ARG A 224 7.08 13.40 1.10
CA ARG A 224 6.82 12.27 0.20
C ARG A 224 5.98 12.64 -1.00
N ARG A 225 4.83 13.28 -0.75
CA ARG A 225 3.81 13.53 -1.76
C ARG A 225 2.91 14.67 -1.34
N CYS A 226 2.55 15.51 -2.29
CA CYS A 226 1.53 16.54 -2.13
C CYS A 226 0.45 16.40 -3.22
N GLU A 227 -0.82 16.43 -2.80
CA GLU A 227 -2.00 16.24 -3.64
C GLU A 227 -3.00 17.36 -3.40
N ASP A 228 -3.59 17.88 -4.47
CA ASP A 228 -4.51 19.01 -4.48
C ASP A 228 -5.91 18.60 -4.99
N GLY A 229 -6.15 17.29 -5.14
CA GLY A 229 -7.44 16.74 -5.59
C GLY A 229 -7.83 17.10 -7.04
N ARG A 230 -6.96 17.84 -7.75
CA ARG A 230 -7.21 18.27 -9.13
C ARG A 230 -6.63 17.28 -10.12
N TRP A 231 -7.26 17.21 -11.28
CA TRP A 231 -6.79 16.40 -12.41
C TRP A 231 -5.40 16.89 -12.82
N LYS A 232 -4.37 16.12 -12.46
CA LYS A 232 -3.02 16.31 -12.96
C LYS A 232 -2.94 15.77 -14.39
N SER A 233 -2.13 16.41 -15.22
CA SER A 233 -1.82 15.89 -16.55
C SER A 233 -1.21 14.50 -16.43
N VAL A 234 -1.70 13.56 -17.23
CA VAL A 234 -1.21 12.19 -17.25
C VAL A 234 0.27 12.17 -17.66
N ASN A 235 1.14 11.59 -16.83
CA ASN A 235 2.55 11.47 -17.15
C ASN A 235 2.76 10.53 -18.35
N LEU A 236 3.87 10.68 -19.07
CA LEU A 236 4.20 9.84 -20.22
C LEU A 236 4.16 8.34 -19.86
N ASP A 237 4.71 7.96 -18.70
CA ASP A 237 4.72 6.57 -18.24
C ASP A 237 3.30 6.03 -18.00
N GLN A 238 2.42 6.85 -17.42
CA GLN A 238 1.03 6.50 -17.17
C GLN A 238 0.25 6.38 -18.48
N MET A 239 0.53 7.27 -19.43
CA MET A 239 -0.09 7.24 -20.76
C MET A 239 0.32 5.97 -21.53
N VAL A 240 1.60 5.62 -21.50
CA VAL A 240 2.12 4.37 -22.10
C VAL A 240 1.45 3.15 -21.45
N PHE A 241 1.35 3.12 -20.12
CA PHE A 241 0.70 2.03 -19.40
C PHE A 241 -0.78 1.88 -19.78
N LEU A 242 -1.53 2.99 -19.78
CA LEU A 242 -2.95 3.00 -20.18
C LEU A 242 -3.13 2.59 -21.64
N ALA A 243 -2.26 3.02 -22.54
CA ALA A 243 -2.29 2.62 -23.95
C ALA A 243 -2.06 1.12 -24.13
N VAL A 244 -1.12 0.53 -23.39
CA VAL A 244 -0.88 -0.92 -23.40
C VAL A 244 -2.10 -1.68 -22.87
N LEU A 245 -2.70 -1.24 -21.75
CA LEU A 245 -3.91 -1.86 -21.22
C LEU A 245 -5.09 -1.77 -22.18
N ALA A 246 -5.28 -0.61 -22.82
CA ALA A 246 -6.32 -0.42 -23.83
C ALA A 246 -6.11 -1.35 -25.04
N LEU A 247 -4.88 -1.45 -25.54
CA LEU A 247 -4.54 -2.38 -26.62
C LEU A 247 -4.84 -3.83 -26.26
N LEU A 248 -4.47 -4.26 -25.04
CA LEU A 248 -4.78 -5.61 -24.54
C LEU A 248 -6.29 -5.84 -24.45
N ALA A 249 -7.04 -4.87 -23.93
CA ALA A 249 -8.50 -4.97 -23.85
C ALA A 249 -9.13 -5.10 -25.23
N ILE A 250 -8.66 -4.33 -26.22
CA ILE A 250 -9.12 -4.42 -27.61
C ILE A 250 -8.81 -5.81 -28.20
N LEU A 251 -7.60 -6.34 -27.99
CA LEU A 251 -7.22 -7.68 -28.45
C LEU A 251 -8.10 -8.76 -27.80
N VAL A 252 -8.44 -8.63 -26.52
CA VAL A 252 -9.32 -9.56 -25.81
C VAL A 252 -10.75 -9.49 -26.36
N VAL A 253 -11.30 -8.28 -26.57
CA VAL A 253 -12.65 -8.10 -27.12
C VAL A 253 -12.72 -8.69 -28.54
N PHE A 254 -11.79 -8.31 -29.41
CA PHE A 254 -11.75 -8.78 -30.79
C PHE A 254 -11.51 -10.30 -30.87
N GLY A 255 -10.59 -10.81 -30.05
CA GLY A 255 -10.31 -12.24 -29.93
C GLY A 255 -11.52 -13.06 -29.47
N THR A 256 -12.30 -12.52 -28.52
CA THR A 256 -13.51 -13.17 -28.01
C THR A 256 -14.64 -13.15 -29.05
N ILE A 257 -14.79 -12.06 -29.80
CA ILE A 257 -15.76 -11.95 -30.89
C ILE A 257 -15.43 -12.97 -32.00
N VAL A 258 -14.17 -13.02 -32.45
CA VAL A 258 -13.71 -13.95 -33.50
C VAL A 258 -13.88 -15.42 -33.10
N ASP A 259 -13.62 -15.74 -31.83
CA ASP A 259 -13.85 -17.08 -31.28
C ASP A 259 -15.35 -17.42 -31.19
N GLY A 260 -16.19 -16.47 -30.76
CA GLY A 260 -17.65 -16.63 -30.74
C GLY A 260 -18.23 -16.89 -32.13
N TYR A 261 -17.83 -16.10 -33.14
CA TYR A 261 -18.26 -16.29 -34.53
C TYR A 261 -17.86 -17.65 -35.09
N GLN A 262 -16.64 -18.12 -34.80
CA GLN A 262 -16.19 -19.45 -35.24
C GLN A 262 -16.99 -20.58 -34.62
N GLN A 263 -17.39 -20.46 -33.34
CA GLN A 263 -18.19 -21.46 -32.66
C GLN A 263 -19.62 -21.52 -33.22
N LEU A 264 -20.20 -20.39 -33.60
CA LEU A 264 -21.52 -20.33 -34.24
C LEU A 264 -21.51 -20.88 -35.69
N LYS A 265 -20.44 -20.62 -36.46
CA LYS A 265 -20.37 -21.00 -37.87
C LYS A 265 -20.05 -22.49 -38.11
N SER A 266 -19.80 -23.28 -37.06
CA SER A 266 -19.48 -24.73 -37.11
C SER A 266 -18.52 -25.16 -38.24
N SER A 267 -17.61 -24.28 -38.66
CA SER A 267 -16.65 -24.55 -39.72
C SER A 267 -15.28 -24.83 -39.11
N LYS A 268 -14.91 -26.11 -39.03
CA LYS A 268 -13.57 -26.54 -38.59
C LYS A 268 -12.47 -26.16 -39.60
N ASP A 269 -12.82 -25.77 -40.83
CA ASP A 269 -11.86 -25.51 -41.91
C ASP A 269 -11.21 -24.11 -41.87
N GLU A 270 -11.87 -23.09 -41.31
CA GLU A 270 -11.31 -21.72 -41.18
C GLU A 270 -10.20 -21.59 -40.11
N ARG A 271 -10.00 -22.63 -39.27
CA ARG A 271 -8.94 -22.65 -38.23
C ARG A 271 -7.52 -22.64 -38.79
N LYS A 272 -7.32 -22.75 -40.10
CA LYS A 272 -5.99 -22.75 -40.73
C LYS A 272 -5.37 -21.35 -40.84
N ASN A 273 -6.17 -20.28 -40.79
CA ASN A 273 -5.64 -18.92 -40.90
C ASN A 273 -4.85 -18.50 -39.66
N THR A 274 -3.56 -18.18 -39.85
CA THR A 274 -2.64 -17.79 -38.76
C THR A 274 -3.12 -16.56 -37.99
N LEU A 275 -3.73 -15.58 -38.69
CA LEU A 275 -4.31 -14.39 -38.06
C LEU A 275 -5.50 -14.72 -37.16
N VAL A 276 -6.36 -15.65 -37.59
CA VAL A 276 -7.51 -16.12 -36.82
C VAL A 276 -7.03 -16.83 -35.54
N GLN A 277 -6.00 -17.68 -35.64
CA GLN A 277 -5.39 -18.32 -34.47
C GLN A 277 -4.75 -17.32 -33.51
N PHE A 278 -4.13 -16.25 -34.02
CA PHE A 278 -3.56 -15.19 -33.20
C PHE A 278 -4.63 -14.50 -32.35
N PHE A 279 -5.74 -14.07 -32.95
CA PHE A 279 -6.82 -13.41 -32.20
C PHE A 279 -7.54 -14.36 -31.24
N VAL A 280 -7.79 -15.61 -31.63
CA VAL A 280 -8.38 -16.63 -30.74
C VAL A 280 -7.49 -16.88 -29.50
N ALA A 281 -6.17 -16.66 -29.58
CA ALA A 281 -5.29 -16.77 -28.43
C ALA A 281 -5.58 -15.73 -27.33
N PHE A 282 -6.21 -14.60 -27.68
CA PHE A 282 -6.65 -13.56 -26.74
C PHE A 282 -8.13 -13.71 -26.32
N SER A 283 -8.85 -14.70 -26.85
CA SER A 283 -10.26 -14.94 -26.51
C SER A 283 -10.42 -15.20 -25.01
N LEU A 284 -11.25 -14.39 -24.35
CA LEU A 284 -11.59 -14.57 -22.94
C LEU A 284 -12.33 -15.89 -22.74
N TYR A 285 -13.24 -16.26 -23.66
CA TYR A 285 -14.05 -17.47 -23.55
C TYR A 285 -13.19 -18.73 -23.60
N ASN A 286 -12.38 -18.92 -24.64
CA ASN A 286 -11.57 -20.12 -24.81
C ASN A 286 -10.47 -20.20 -23.74
N ASN A 287 -9.83 -19.08 -23.38
CA ASN A 287 -8.86 -19.07 -22.29
C ASN A 287 -9.51 -19.40 -20.95
N THR A 288 -10.68 -18.84 -20.62
CA THR A 288 -11.40 -19.17 -19.38
C THR A 288 -11.85 -20.63 -19.36
N LYS A 289 -12.42 -21.13 -20.45
CA LYS A 289 -12.80 -22.55 -20.59
C LYS A 289 -11.60 -23.47 -20.39
N ARG A 290 -10.43 -23.11 -20.93
CA ARG A 290 -9.18 -23.86 -20.76
C ARG A 290 -8.63 -23.76 -19.34
N LEU A 291 -8.74 -22.60 -18.71
CA LEU A 291 -8.22 -22.31 -17.38
C LEU A 291 -9.06 -22.99 -16.29
N LEU A 292 -10.38 -23.07 -16.50
CA LEU A 292 -11.32 -23.80 -15.65
C LEU A 292 -11.43 -25.29 -16.01
N ARG A 293 -10.71 -25.75 -17.03
CA ARG A 293 -10.74 -27.16 -17.44
C ARG A 293 -9.98 -28.00 -16.42
N THR A 294 -10.71 -28.76 -15.63
CA THR A 294 -10.14 -29.75 -14.71
C THR A 294 -9.91 -31.07 -15.45
N GLU A 295 -8.87 -31.13 -16.28
CA GLU A 295 -8.42 -32.41 -16.86
C GLU A 295 -7.53 -33.15 -15.86
N LYS A 296 -7.76 -34.46 -15.69
CA LYS A 296 -6.74 -35.34 -15.10
C LYS A 296 -5.62 -35.48 -16.12
N ASN A 297 -4.61 -34.62 -16.05
CA ASN A 297 -3.39 -34.87 -16.80
C ASN A 297 -2.71 -36.13 -16.26
N SER A 298 -2.19 -36.93 -17.20
CA SER A 298 -1.44 -38.18 -17.06
C SER A 298 -0.88 -38.50 -15.68
N GLY A 299 -0.84 -39.80 -15.33
CA GLY A 299 -0.58 -40.34 -13.99
C GLY A 299 0.63 -39.85 -13.19
N SER A 300 1.46 -38.92 -13.67
CA SER A 300 2.57 -38.22 -13.01
C SER A 300 2.19 -36.97 -12.18
N GLU A 301 0.94 -36.49 -12.18
CA GLU A 301 0.54 -35.35 -11.33
C GLU A 301 0.12 -35.79 -9.93
N ILE A 302 0.69 -35.15 -8.90
CA ILE A 302 0.30 -35.34 -7.50
C ILE A 302 -0.82 -34.34 -7.20
N THR A 303 -2.07 -34.80 -7.21
CA THR A 303 -3.27 -33.95 -7.12
C THR A 303 -3.40 -33.20 -5.79
N CYS A 304 -2.94 -33.77 -4.67
CA CYS A 304 -2.99 -33.09 -3.37
C CYS A 304 -2.14 -31.81 -3.34
N ILE A 305 -1.03 -31.77 -4.08
CA ILE A 305 -0.15 -30.59 -4.17
C ILE A 305 -0.91 -29.41 -4.80
N ASN A 306 -1.78 -29.65 -5.78
CA ASN A 306 -2.61 -28.59 -6.36
C ASN A 306 -3.54 -27.95 -5.32
N GLY A 307 -4.10 -28.75 -4.40
CA GLY A 307 -4.87 -28.25 -3.27
C GLY A 307 -4.00 -27.45 -2.29
N MET A 308 -2.77 -27.91 -2.03
CA MET A 308 -1.81 -27.18 -1.19
C MET A 308 -1.42 -25.83 -1.79
N TYR A 309 -1.32 -25.71 -3.12
CA TYR A 309 -1.11 -24.43 -3.80
C TYR A 309 -2.29 -23.47 -3.61
N VAL A 310 -3.53 -23.94 -3.74
CA VAL A 310 -4.70 -23.08 -3.52
C VAL A 310 -4.72 -22.58 -2.07
N LEU A 311 -4.51 -23.49 -1.12
CA LEU A 311 -4.43 -23.18 0.30
C LEU A 311 -3.34 -22.16 0.60
N GLY A 312 -2.11 -22.45 0.18
CA GLY A 312 -1.00 -21.55 0.42
C GLY A 312 -1.23 -20.18 -0.22
N THR A 313 -1.85 -20.09 -1.41
CA THR A 313 -2.13 -18.78 -2.04
C THR A 313 -3.02 -17.95 -1.13
N ALA A 314 -4.09 -18.58 -0.59
CA ALA A 314 -5.00 -17.91 0.31
C ALA A 314 -4.29 -17.45 1.60
N LEU A 315 -3.43 -18.29 2.17
CA LEU A 315 -2.65 -17.95 3.38
C LEU A 315 -1.73 -16.74 3.13
N VAL A 316 -1.02 -16.71 1.99
CA VAL A 316 -0.16 -15.58 1.60
C VAL A 316 -0.97 -14.30 1.42
N VAL A 317 -2.13 -14.37 0.77
CA VAL A 317 -3.02 -13.20 0.61
C VAL A 317 -3.48 -12.68 1.97
N ILE A 318 -3.96 -13.56 2.87
CA ILE A 318 -4.39 -13.18 4.22
C ILE A 318 -3.24 -12.51 4.99
N TYR A 319 -2.04 -13.09 4.95
CA TYR A 319 -0.85 -12.49 5.55
C TYR A 319 -0.57 -11.08 5.02
N HIS A 320 -0.55 -10.88 3.69
CA HIS A 320 -0.29 -9.57 3.09
C HIS A 320 -1.41 -8.56 3.31
N THR A 321 -2.65 -9.01 3.52
CA THR A 321 -3.80 -8.12 3.79
C THR A 321 -3.85 -7.67 5.25
N TYR A 322 -3.62 -8.58 6.20
CA TYR A 322 -3.83 -8.29 7.62
C TYR A 322 -2.56 -8.00 8.39
N PHE A 323 -1.43 -8.64 8.06
CA PHE A 323 -0.19 -8.50 8.83
C PHE A 323 0.65 -7.33 8.32
N LEU A 324 0.92 -7.21 7.02
CA LEU A 324 1.82 -6.15 6.53
C LEU A 324 1.29 -4.72 6.71
N PRO A 325 0.02 -4.39 6.37
CA PRO A 325 -0.50 -3.04 6.54
C PRO A 325 -0.64 -2.62 8.01
N PHE A 326 -0.72 -3.59 8.94
CA PHE A 326 -0.70 -3.31 10.37
C PHE A 326 0.58 -2.57 10.79
N PHE A 327 1.73 -2.92 10.21
CA PHE A 327 3.01 -2.26 10.53
C PHE A 327 3.19 -0.91 9.86
N THR A 328 2.65 -0.72 8.65
CA THR A 328 2.94 0.49 7.85
C THR A 328 1.85 1.55 7.96
N LEU A 329 0.60 1.17 8.16
CA LEU A 329 -0.57 2.06 8.07
C LEU A 329 -1.36 2.14 9.37
N PHE A 330 -1.59 1.01 10.03
CA PHE A 330 -2.48 0.90 11.19
C PHE A 330 -1.76 0.77 12.54
N SER A 331 -0.57 1.35 12.69
CA SER A 331 0.06 1.48 13.99
C SER A 331 -0.72 2.50 14.84
N SER A 332 -1.96 2.17 15.20
CA SER A 332 -2.67 2.67 16.37
C SER A 332 -2.49 1.61 17.44
N ASN A 333 -1.73 1.92 18.48
CA ASN A 333 -1.37 0.99 19.56
C ASN A 333 -0.36 -0.14 19.21
N GLY A 334 0.77 0.16 18.55
CA GLY A 334 1.86 -0.80 18.34
C GLY A 334 2.40 -1.51 19.61
N ALA A 335 2.20 -0.94 20.80
CA ALA A 335 2.51 -1.55 22.10
C ALA A 335 1.67 -2.79 22.41
N ASN A 336 0.47 -2.90 21.82
CA ASN A 336 -0.36 -4.09 21.93
C ASN A 336 0.08 -5.20 20.98
N LEU A 337 1.06 -4.99 20.09
CA LEU A 337 1.55 -6.05 19.20
C LEU A 337 2.01 -7.27 19.98
N GLY A 338 2.72 -7.10 21.10
CA GLY A 338 3.11 -8.21 21.96
C GLY A 338 1.90 -8.95 22.58
N THR A 339 0.78 -8.26 22.78
CA THR A 339 -0.49 -8.86 23.24
C THR A 339 -1.19 -9.57 22.09
N TYR A 340 -1.29 -8.93 20.92
CA TYR A 340 -1.87 -9.56 19.72
C TYR A 340 -1.09 -10.80 19.31
N LEU A 341 0.24 -10.80 19.38
CA LEU A 341 1.05 -11.98 19.10
C LEU A 341 0.81 -13.15 20.08
N LYS A 342 0.22 -12.90 21.27
CA LYS A 342 -0.23 -13.95 22.19
C LYS A 342 -1.62 -14.47 21.84
N ASP A 343 -2.43 -13.68 21.12
CA ASP A 343 -3.75 -14.12 20.67
C ASP A 343 -3.59 -15.13 19.53
N PHE A 344 -4.11 -16.34 19.75
CA PHE A 344 -4.00 -17.47 18.82
C PHE A 344 -4.37 -17.10 17.37
N GLU A 345 -5.41 -16.29 17.19
CA GLU A 345 -5.90 -15.87 15.87
C GLU A 345 -4.86 -15.03 15.11
N PHE A 346 -4.21 -14.10 15.80
CA PHE A 346 -3.21 -13.24 15.18
C PHE A 346 -1.89 -13.97 15.00
N THR A 347 -1.46 -14.80 15.96
CA THR A 347 -0.31 -15.71 15.79
C THR A 347 -0.49 -16.60 14.55
N LEU A 348 -1.71 -17.09 14.31
CA LEU A 348 -2.01 -17.88 13.13
C LEU A 348 -1.79 -17.07 11.85
N ILE A 349 -2.29 -15.83 11.78
CA ILE A 349 -2.06 -14.92 10.64
C ILE A 349 -0.55 -14.67 10.41
N VAL A 350 0.22 -14.43 11.48
CA VAL A 350 1.68 -14.21 11.35
C VAL A 350 2.37 -15.45 10.78
N THR A 351 2.03 -16.62 11.31
CA THR A 351 2.64 -17.89 10.88
C THR A 351 2.22 -18.32 9.48
N MET A 352 1.12 -17.78 8.93
CA MET A 352 0.73 -18.01 7.53
C MET A 352 1.82 -17.61 6.53
N GLY A 353 2.70 -16.67 6.87
CA GLY A 353 3.86 -16.30 6.03
C GLY A 353 4.79 -17.47 5.72
N ILE A 354 4.88 -18.47 6.62
CA ILE A 354 5.69 -19.69 6.45
C ILE A 354 5.19 -20.53 5.26
N SER A 355 3.94 -20.35 4.82
CA SER A 355 3.42 -21.02 3.63
C SER A 355 4.28 -20.78 2.37
N ILE A 356 5.00 -19.66 2.28
CA ILE A 356 5.94 -19.34 1.19
C ILE A 356 7.07 -20.39 1.10
N GLU A 357 7.55 -20.93 2.22
CA GLU A 357 8.58 -21.97 2.23
C GLU A 357 8.03 -23.30 1.69
N ALA A 358 6.82 -23.66 2.11
CA ALA A 358 6.11 -24.83 1.59
C ALA A 358 5.88 -24.71 0.07
N TYR A 359 5.61 -23.50 -0.43
CA TYR A 359 5.53 -23.20 -1.87
C TYR A 359 6.81 -23.53 -2.63
N PHE A 360 7.95 -23.13 -2.09
CA PHE A 360 9.25 -23.42 -2.70
C PHE A 360 9.52 -24.93 -2.69
N LEU A 361 9.20 -25.60 -1.58
CA LEU A 361 9.31 -27.06 -1.46
C LEU A 361 8.46 -27.80 -2.50
N PHE A 362 7.16 -27.49 -2.61
CA PHE A 362 6.28 -28.15 -3.58
C PHE A 362 6.69 -27.86 -5.03
N SER A 363 7.18 -26.64 -5.29
CA SER A 363 7.70 -26.26 -6.61
C SER A 363 8.96 -27.06 -6.97
N GLY A 364 9.83 -27.32 -6.00
CA GLY A 364 10.99 -28.19 -6.17
C GLY A 364 10.60 -29.65 -6.37
N LEU A 365 9.66 -30.15 -5.56
CA LEU A 365 9.16 -31.52 -5.64
C LEU A 365 8.54 -31.82 -7.01
N LEU A 366 7.66 -30.96 -7.53
CA LEU A 366 7.06 -31.13 -8.85
C LEU A 366 8.07 -31.06 -10.01
N LEU A 367 9.23 -30.44 -9.77
CA LEU A 367 10.31 -30.39 -10.75
C LEU A 367 11.11 -31.70 -10.79
N VAL A 368 11.33 -32.33 -9.64
CA VAL A 368 12.15 -33.57 -9.54
C VAL A 368 11.29 -34.83 -9.75
N TYR A 369 10.09 -34.87 -9.17
CA TYR A 369 9.23 -36.06 -9.11
C TYR A 369 8.95 -36.72 -10.48
N PRO A 370 8.58 -35.98 -11.55
CA PRO A 370 8.33 -36.60 -12.85
C PRO A 370 9.59 -37.17 -13.53
N ARG A 371 10.78 -36.64 -13.19
CA ARG A 371 12.07 -37.12 -13.74
C ARG A 371 12.52 -38.38 -13.04
N PHE A 372 12.36 -38.44 -11.72
CA PHE A 372 12.67 -39.62 -10.92
C PHE A 372 11.77 -40.80 -11.30
N ARG A 373 10.46 -40.54 -11.49
CA ARG A 373 9.49 -41.56 -11.89
C ARG A 373 9.73 -42.16 -13.29
N ARG A 374 10.45 -41.46 -14.18
CA ARG A 374 10.79 -41.96 -15.53
C ARG A 374 12.01 -42.87 -15.56
N ASN A 375 12.57 -43.29 -14.41
CA ASN A 375 13.70 -44.22 -14.32
C ASN A 375 14.91 -43.85 -15.20
N GLN A 376 15.19 -42.54 -15.36
CA GLN A 376 16.42 -42.12 -16.03
C GLN A 376 17.61 -42.36 -15.10
N LYS A 377 18.41 -43.40 -15.38
CA LYS A 377 19.58 -43.80 -14.58
C LYS A 377 20.67 -42.71 -14.48
N ASN A 378 20.67 -41.73 -15.40
CA ASN A 378 21.56 -40.56 -15.39
C ASN A 378 20.73 -39.27 -15.43
N VAL A 379 20.29 -38.78 -14.27
CA VAL A 379 19.57 -37.49 -14.18
C VAL A 379 20.58 -36.34 -14.17
N GLN A 380 20.98 -35.85 -15.34
CA GLN A 380 21.75 -34.61 -15.42
C GLN A 380 20.83 -33.39 -15.27
N ILE A 381 20.87 -32.75 -14.10
CA ILE A 381 20.09 -31.54 -13.81
C ILE A 381 20.90 -30.31 -14.24
N ASN A 382 20.67 -29.83 -15.45
CA ASN A 382 21.18 -28.52 -15.85
C ASN A 382 20.28 -27.41 -15.27
N VAL A 383 20.66 -26.92 -14.09
CA VAL A 383 19.94 -25.89 -13.34
C VAL A 383 19.79 -24.60 -14.16
N ILE A 384 20.83 -24.18 -14.89
CA ILE A 384 20.80 -22.98 -15.74
C ILE A 384 19.73 -23.12 -16.82
N LYS A 385 19.69 -24.26 -17.53
CA LYS A 385 18.66 -24.53 -18.55
C LYS A 385 17.25 -24.49 -17.98
N ILE A 386 17.05 -24.95 -16.75
CA ILE A 386 15.77 -24.90 -16.05
C ILE A 386 15.40 -23.47 -15.67
N ILE A 387 16.33 -22.72 -15.08
CA ILE A 387 16.11 -21.31 -14.70
C ILE A 387 15.79 -20.48 -15.94
N VAL A 388 16.59 -20.61 -17.00
CA VAL A 388 16.36 -19.93 -18.28
C VAL A 388 15.00 -20.29 -18.88
N ARG A 389 14.62 -21.57 -18.92
CA ARG A 389 13.28 -21.98 -19.38
C ARG A 389 12.17 -21.41 -18.51
N ARG A 390 12.35 -21.34 -17.19
CA ARG A 390 11.37 -20.82 -16.25
C ARG A 390 11.25 -19.30 -16.35
N TYR A 391 12.38 -18.61 -16.54
CA TYR A 391 12.48 -17.17 -16.77
C TYR A 391 11.82 -16.81 -18.10
N ILE A 392 12.17 -17.47 -19.20
CA ILE A 392 11.54 -17.29 -20.52
C ILE A 392 10.04 -17.61 -20.46
N ARG A 393 9.61 -18.66 -19.75
CA ARG A 393 8.17 -18.97 -19.62
C ARG A 393 7.42 -17.95 -18.75
N LYS A 394 8.03 -17.42 -17.70
CA LYS A 394 7.45 -16.33 -16.89
C LYS A 394 7.40 -15.03 -17.70
N GLN A 395 8.50 -14.70 -18.37
CA GLN A 395 8.62 -13.51 -19.19
C GLN A 395 7.69 -13.58 -20.40
N ASN A 396 7.57 -14.70 -21.12
CA ASN A 396 6.59 -14.89 -22.21
C ASN A 396 5.13 -14.95 -21.74
N LYS A 397 4.86 -15.19 -20.46
CA LYS A 397 3.50 -14.96 -19.89
C LYS A 397 3.22 -13.47 -19.71
N CYS A 398 4.24 -12.63 -19.52
CA CYS A 398 4.12 -11.17 -19.52
C CYS A 398 4.34 -10.53 -20.91
N LEU A 399 5.14 -11.14 -21.79
CA LEU A 399 5.54 -10.66 -23.12
C LEU A 399 4.77 -11.33 -24.26
N GLY A 400 3.83 -12.23 -23.97
CA GLY A 400 2.95 -12.85 -24.98
C GLY A 400 2.07 -11.85 -25.77
N CYS A 401 2.21 -10.56 -25.48
CA CYS A 401 1.52 -9.46 -26.15
C CYS A 401 2.43 -8.64 -27.08
N LEU A 402 3.75 -8.90 -27.14
CA LEU A 402 4.66 -8.25 -28.06
C LEU A 402 5.33 -9.30 -28.95
N ASN A 403 4.87 -9.37 -30.20
CA ASN A 403 5.51 -10.13 -31.27
C ASN A 403 6.91 -9.55 -31.54
N SER A 404 7.94 -10.06 -30.84
CA SER A 404 9.33 -9.88 -31.27
C SER A 404 9.77 -11.10 -32.10
N PRO A 405 10.61 -10.91 -33.14
CA PRO A 405 11.19 -11.99 -33.94
C PRO A 405 11.90 -13.07 -33.11
N LEU A 406 12.35 -12.73 -31.89
CA LEU A 406 12.92 -13.67 -30.93
C LEU A 406 11.93 -14.72 -30.45
N ALA A 407 10.62 -14.42 -30.34
CA ALA A 407 9.61 -15.39 -29.89
C ALA A 407 9.34 -16.49 -30.93
N THR A 408 9.42 -16.14 -32.21
CA THR A 408 9.30 -17.06 -33.34
C THR A 408 10.56 -17.91 -33.48
N ALA A 409 11.74 -17.30 -33.35
CA ALA A 409 13.03 -18.01 -33.30
C ALA A 409 13.12 -18.95 -32.10
N ALA A 410 12.63 -18.55 -30.92
CA ALA A 410 12.57 -19.40 -29.73
C ALA A 410 11.58 -20.56 -29.88
N LYS A 411 10.42 -20.36 -30.53
CA LYS A 411 9.50 -21.46 -30.87
C LYS A 411 10.13 -22.44 -31.87
N GLN A 412 10.87 -21.96 -32.87
CA GLN A 412 11.59 -22.81 -33.82
C GLN A 412 12.76 -23.54 -33.17
N TYR A 413 13.52 -22.89 -32.29
CA TYR A 413 14.62 -23.49 -31.54
C TYR A 413 14.14 -24.51 -30.49
N ILE A 414 13.00 -24.25 -29.84
CA ILE A 414 12.37 -25.22 -28.93
C ILE A 414 11.78 -26.40 -29.73
N LYS A 415 11.21 -26.16 -30.92
CA LYS A 415 10.73 -27.22 -31.82
C LYS A 415 11.90 -28.06 -32.34
N SER A 416 13.05 -27.46 -32.69
CA SER A 416 14.25 -28.19 -33.12
C SER A 416 14.86 -29.02 -31.99
N ILE A 417 14.87 -28.52 -30.75
CA ILE A 417 15.29 -29.28 -29.56
C ILE A 417 14.30 -30.41 -29.24
N SER A 418 13.00 -30.21 -29.46
CA SER A 418 11.98 -31.27 -29.28
C SER A 418 12.15 -32.39 -30.30
N THR A 419 12.37 -32.05 -31.57
CA THR A 419 12.59 -33.04 -32.64
C THR A 419 13.97 -33.69 -32.58
N GLN A 420 15.00 -33.03 -32.05
CA GLN A 420 16.30 -33.67 -31.81
C GLN A 420 16.27 -34.68 -30.65
N VAL A 421 15.34 -34.54 -29.70
CA VAL A 421 15.17 -35.50 -28.59
C VAL A 421 14.26 -36.68 -28.96
N GLU A 422 13.35 -36.52 -29.94
CA GLU A 422 12.53 -37.62 -30.47
C GLU A 422 13.22 -38.47 -31.55
N ASN A 423 14.26 -37.94 -32.22
CA ASN A 423 14.95 -38.62 -33.34
C ASN A 423 16.38 -39.11 -33.05
N GLU A 424 16.83 -39.22 -31.79
CA GLU A 424 18.04 -40.02 -31.53
C GLU A 424 17.70 -41.51 -31.64
N PRO A 425 18.24 -42.25 -32.63
CA PRO A 425 18.07 -43.69 -32.67
C PRO A 425 18.73 -44.30 -31.44
N CYS A 426 17.95 -45.13 -30.74
CA CYS A 426 18.36 -45.90 -29.57
C CYS A 426 19.60 -46.74 -29.91
N ARG A 427 20.80 -46.22 -29.61
CA ARG A 427 22.09 -46.88 -29.93
C ARG A 427 22.49 -48.00 -28.95
N TRP A 428 21.53 -48.52 -28.19
CA TRP A 428 21.74 -49.60 -27.21
C TRP A 428 20.69 -50.72 -27.34
N CYS A 429 20.24 -50.98 -28.57
CA CYS A 429 19.73 -52.30 -28.95
C CYS A 429 20.70 -52.92 -29.97
N LYS A 430 21.76 -53.52 -29.44
CA LYS A 430 22.37 -54.76 -29.94
C LYS A 430 22.85 -55.55 -28.74
#